data_AF-A0A2T0WDN8-F1
#
_entry.id   AF-A0A2T0WDN8-F1
#
_cell.length_a   1.000
_cell.length_b   1.000
_cell.length_c   1.000
_cell.angle_alpha   90.00
_cell.angle_beta   90.00
_cell.angle_gamma   90.00
#
_symmetry.space_group_name_H-M   'P 1'
#
loop_
_entity.id
_entity.type
_entity.pdbx_description
1 polymer ?
#
loop_
_entity_poly.entity_id
_entity_poly.type
_entity_poly.pdbx_seq_one_letter_code
_entity_poly.pdbx_strand_id
1 'polypeptide(L)'
;MINNYASVETYNGIKRQKYNSENLNQSFENKSWVKFLLQEGNGGLFITEFVERYPNFVLKLETLIPDLNSMDFKICALMRLDFFTKEIAELTYSTVRAVESRKYRIRKKIGVESHIDLNLYMVQLIKEDY
;
A
#
# COMPACT_ATOMS: atom_id res chain seq x y z
N MET A 1 17.31 3.69 -33.02
CA MET A 1 17.92 3.54 -31.70
C MET A 1 17.13 4.39 -30.72
N ILE A 2 16.19 3.78 -29.98
CA ILE A 2 15.36 4.53 -29.02
C ILE A 2 16.08 4.49 -27.68
N ASN A 3 16.56 5.66 -27.25
CA ASN A 3 17.23 5.90 -25.99
C ASN A 3 16.30 5.58 -24.82
N ASN A 4 16.65 4.53 -24.07
CA ASN A 4 15.93 4.09 -22.88
C ASN A 4 16.62 4.68 -21.64
N TYR A 5 16.44 5.99 -21.41
CA TYR A 5 16.94 6.64 -20.20
C TYR A 5 16.05 6.24 -19.03
N ALA A 6 16.52 5.25 -18.27
CA ALA A 6 15.96 4.87 -16.99
C ALA A 6 16.25 5.97 -15.96
N SER A 7 15.25 6.81 -15.66
CA SER A 7 15.32 7.70 -14.51
C SER A 7 15.07 6.89 -13.24
N VAL A 8 16.12 6.75 -12.44
CA VAL A 8 16.08 6.09 -11.12
C VAL A 8 15.66 7.13 -10.10
N GLU A 9 14.41 7.08 -9.62
CA GLU A 9 14.08 7.76 -8.37
C GLU A 9 14.35 6.80 -7.21
N THR A 10 15.46 7.04 -6.52
CA THR A 10 15.76 6.39 -5.26
C THR A 10 15.06 7.14 -4.13
N TYR A 11 14.29 6.43 -3.32
CA TYR A 11 14.05 6.84 -1.95
C TYR A 11 14.52 5.72 -1.03
N ASN A 12 15.58 6.01 -0.27
CA ASN A 12 16.14 5.19 0.80
C ASN A 12 16.73 3.81 0.40
N GLY A 13 17.38 3.69 -0.76
CA GLY A 13 18.33 2.59 -1.03
C GLY A 13 17.76 1.18 -1.19
N ILE A 14 16.43 1.00 -1.14
CA ILE A 14 15.78 -0.31 -1.35
C ILE A 14 15.55 -0.50 -2.85
N LYS A 15 16.29 -1.44 -3.46
CA LYS A 15 16.07 -1.88 -4.85
C LYS A 15 14.74 -2.66 -4.90
N ARG A 16 13.62 -1.99 -5.17
CA ARG A 16 12.39 -2.66 -5.60
C ARG A 16 12.57 -3.19 -7.01
N GLN A 17 12.08 -4.40 -7.26
CA GLN A 17 12.15 -5.07 -8.55
C GLN A 17 11.64 -4.16 -9.67
N LYS A 18 12.34 -4.12 -10.80
CA LYS A 18 12.00 -3.29 -11.96
C LYS A 18 10.64 -3.75 -12.50
N TYR A 19 9.60 -2.93 -12.36
CA TYR A 19 8.31 -3.20 -12.99
C TYR A 19 8.48 -3.22 -14.52
N ASN A 20 7.85 -4.18 -15.22
CA ASN A 20 7.74 -4.15 -16.69
C ASN A 20 6.66 -3.11 -17.10
N SER A 21 6.59 -2.77 -18.39
CA SER A 21 5.67 -1.73 -18.90
C SER A 21 4.20 -1.99 -18.59
N GLU A 22 3.76 -3.25 -18.63
CA GLU A 22 2.37 -3.63 -18.35
C GLU A 22 2.03 -3.54 -16.85
N ASN A 23 2.92 -4.03 -15.97
CA ASN A 23 2.74 -3.92 -14.52
C ASN A 23 2.87 -2.47 -14.03
N LEU A 24 3.67 -1.63 -14.70
CA LEU A 24 3.71 -0.19 -14.45
C LEU A 24 2.34 0.44 -14.72
N ASN A 25 1.76 0.20 -15.89
CA ASN A 25 0.46 0.76 -16.26
C ASN A 25 -0.63 0.35 -15.27
N GLN A 26 -0.69 -0.94 -14.91
CA GLN A 26 -1.65 -1.42 -13.91
C GLN A 26 -1.42 -0.78 -12.52
N SER A 27 -0.17 -0.59 -12.11
CA SER A 27 0.18 0.10 -10.85
C SER A 27 -0.22 1.57 -10.89
N PHE A 28 0.02 2.26 -12.01
CA PHE A 28 -0.39 3.65 -12.22
C PHE A 28 -1.91 3.80 -12.15
N GLU A 29 -2.66 2.95 -12.85
CA GLU A 29 -4.13 2.94 -12.79
C GLU A 29 -4.61 2.67 -11.37
N ASN A 30 -4.03 1.68 -10.68
CA ASN A 30 -4.37 1.34 -9.30
C ASN A 30 -4.07 2.47 -8.29
N LYS A 31 -3.14 3.37 -8.60
CA LYS A 31 -2.86 4.54 -7.77
C LYS A 31 -3.74 5.75 -8.13
N SER A 32 -4.16 5.87 -9.38
CA SER A 32 -4.92 7.02 -9.88
C SER A 32 -6.27 7.20 -9.19
N TRP A 33 -7.09 6.15 -9.16
CA TRP A 33 -8.42 6.20 -8.52
C TRP A 33 -8.33 6.49 -7.01
N VAL A 34 -7.29 5.97 -6.34
CA VAL A 34 -7.05 6.25 -4.91
C VAL A 34 -6.72 7.70 -4.67
N LYS A 35 -5.78 8.27 -5.45
CA LYS A 35 -5.39 9.67 -5.31
C LYS A 35 -6.60 10.57 -5.53
N PHE A 36 -7.38 10.30 -6.58
CA PHE A 36 -8.62 11.03 -6.85
C PHE A 36 -9.60 10.99 -5.66
N LEU A 37 -9.95 9.81 -5.15
CA LEU A 37 -10.93 9.70 -4.06
C LEU A 37 -10.43 10.31 -2.75
N LEU A 38 -9.16 10.11 -2.39
CA LEU A 38 -8.65 10.58 -1.10
C LEU A 38 -8.36 12.08 -1.07
N GLN A 39 -7.91 12.67 -2.17
CA GLN A 39 -7.64 14.11 -2.25
C GLN A 39 -8.93 14.95 -2.28
N GLU A 40 -10.00 14.41 -2.87
CA GLU A 40 -11.34 15.03 -2.87
C GLU A 40 -12.09 14.84 -1.53
N GLY A 41 -11.45 14.27 -0.51
CA GLY A 41 -12.08 14.02 0.79
C GLY A 41 -13.07 12.84 0.80
N ASN A 42 -13.18 12.08 -0.29
CA ASN A 42 -14.07 10.93 -0.45
C ASN A 42 -13.51 9.66 0.21
N GLY A 43 -13.06 9.80 1.46
CA GLY A 43 -12.43 8.74 2.22
C GLY A 43 -13.33 7.53 2.48
N GLY A 44 -14.66 7.70 2.50
CA GLY A 44 -15.62 6.61 2.63
C GLY A 44 -15.76 5.80 1.34
N LEU A 45 -15.87 6.48 0.19
CA LEU A 45 -15.93 5.82 -1.12
C LEU A 45 -14.67 5.01 -1.40
N PHE A 46 -13.50 5.52 -1.01
CA PHE A 46 -12.25 4.75 -1.09
C PHE A 46 -12.35 3.39 -0.36
N ILE A 47 -12.98 3.36 0.82
CA ILE A 47 -13.11 2.12 1.59
C ILE A 47 -14.04 1.14 0.87
N THR A 48 -15.20 1.62 0.42
CA THR A 48 -16.18 0.80 -0.32
C THR A 48 -15.53 0.19 -1.57
N GLU A 49 -14.93 1.02 -2.41
CA GLU A 49 -14.26 0.59 -3.65
C GLU A 49 -13.12 -0.40 -3.38
N PHE A 50 -12.34 -0.17 -2.32
CA PHE A 50 -11.25 -1.06 -1.95
C PHE A 50 -11.77 -2.43 -1.49
N VAL A 51 -12.82 -2.48 -0.68
CA VAL A 51 -13.42 -3.72 -0.20
C VAL A 51 -13.99 -4.53 -1.37
N GLU A 52 -14.67 -3.87 -2.31
CA GLU A 52 -15.22 -4.52 -3.50
C GLU A 52 -14.13 -5.07 -4.42
N ARG A 53 -13.01 -4.35 -4.58
CA ARG A 53 -11.92 -4.76 -5.49
C ARG A 53 -10.96 -5.78 -4.86
N TYR A 54 -10.81 -5.79 -3.55
CA TYR A 54 -9.85 -6.65 -2.85
C TYR A 54 -10.47 -7.45 -1.69
N PRO A 55 -11.59 -8.18 -1.88
CA PRO A 55 -12.31 -8.86 -0.80
C PRO A 55 -11.45 -9.90 -0.08
N ASN A 56 -10.66 -10.69 -0.82
CA ASN A 56 -9.78 -11.70 -0.22
C ASN A 56 -8.70 -11.09 0.68
N PHE A 57 -8.17 -9.92 0.29
CA PHE A 57 -7.21 -9.18 1.12
C PHE A 57 -7.88 -8.68 2.40
N VAL A 58 -9.09 -8.13 2.30
CA VAL A 58 -9.85 -7.64 3.45
C VAL A 58 -10.12 -8.78 4.43
N LEU A 59 -10.64 -9.92 3.94
CA LEU A 59 -10.88 -11.09 4.78
C LEU A 59 -9.60 -11.55 5.49
N LYS A 60 -8.50 -11.71 4.75
CA LYS A 60 -7.21 -12.11 5.34
C LYS A 60 -6.74 -11.10 6.39
N LEU A 61 -6.86 -9.81 6.10
CA LEU A 61 -6.43 -8.74 7.00
C LEU A 61 -7.25 -8.73 8.30
N GLU A 62 -8.56 -8.93 8.21
CA GLU A 62 -9.46 -9.05 9.37
C GLU A 62 -9.14 -10.28 10.21
N THR A 63 -8.75 -11.41 9.59
CA THR A 63 -8.29 -12.58 10.37
C THR A 63 -6.97 -12.32 11.10
N LEU A 64 -6.08 -11.52 10.53
CA LEU A 64 -4.78 -11.20 11.12
C LEU A 64 -4.87 -10.09 12.17
N ILE A 65 -5.84 -9.17 12.02
CA ILE A 65 -6.03 -8.03 12.90
C ILE A 65 -7.54 -7.87 13.17
N PRO A 66 -8.13 -8.63 14.11
CA PRO A 66 -9.56 -8.57 14.39
C PRO A 66 -10.04 -7.17 14.84
N ASP A 67 -9.21 -6.45 15.61
CA ASP A 67 -9.52 -5.10 16.11
C ASP A 67 -8.92 -4.00 15.22
N LEU A 68 -9.13 -4.10 13.92
CA LEU A 68 -8.59 -3.15 12.94
C LEU A 68 -9.44 -1.88 12.88
N ASN A 69 -8.90 -0.77 13.38
CA ASN A 69 -9.56 0.53 13.23
C ASN A 69 -9.47 1.05 11.79
N SER A 70 -10.37 1.97 11.42
CA SER A 70 -10.50 2.50 10.07
C SER A 70 -9.22 3.16 9.52
N MET A 71 -8.41 3.78 10.38
CA MET A 71 -7.17 4.42 9.95
C MET A 71 -6.08 3.38 9.66
N ASP A 72 -5.95 2.36 10.52
CA ASP A 72 -5.00 1.28 10.30
C ASP A 72 -5.42 0.43 9.08
N PHE A 73 -6.73 0.22 8.87
CA PHE A 73 -7.24 -0.37 7.63
C PHE A 73 -6.82 0.44 6.40
N LYS A 74 -7.05 1.75 6.40
CA LYS A 74 -6.67 2.62 5.28
C LYS A 74 -5.16 2.55 4.99
N ILE A 75 -4.33 2.49 6.03
CA ILE A 75 -2.88 2.34 5.86
C ILE A 75 -2.52 0.97 5.27
N CYS A 76 -3.13 -0.13 5.74
CA CYS A 76 -2.93 -1.47 5.16
C CYS A 76 -3.35 -1.52 3.68
N ALA A 77 -4.51 -0.94 3.35
CA ALA A 77 -5.00 -0.84 1.98
C ALA A 77 -4.03 -0.06 1.08
N LEU A 78 -3.52 1.09 1.54
CA LEU A 78 -2.53 1.86 0.80
C LEU A 78 -1.19 1.11 0.66
N MET A 79 -0.75 0.36 1.67
CA MET A 79 0.42 -0.51 1.54
C MET A 79 0.20 -1.62 0.51
N ARG A 80 -0.99 -2.23 0.48
CA ARG A 80 -1.38 -3.26 -0.50
C ARG A 80 -1.38 -2.76 -1.94
N LEU A 81 -1.63 -1.46 -2.13
CA LEU A 81 -1.59 -0.75 -3.41
C LEU A 81 -0.21 -0.12 -3.71
N ASP A 82 0.80 -0.53 -2.94
CA ASP A 82 2.19 -0.11 -3.08
C ASP A 82 2.44 1.41 -2.94
N PHE A 83 1.66 2.11 -2.11
CA PHE A 83 1.97 3.49 -1.73
C PHE A 83 3.13 3.55 -0.73
N PHE A 84 4.06 4.47 -0.96
CA PHE A 84 5.17 4.70 -0.04
C PHE A 84 4.72 5.40 1.24
N THR A 85 5.50 5.29 2.32
CA THR A 85 5.19 5.93 3.61
C THR A 85 4.90 7.43 3.49
N LYS A 86 5.62 8.14 2.60
CA LYS A 86 5.39 9.56 2.33
C LYS A 86 4.05 9.81 1.63
N GLU A 87 3.75 9.05 0.58
CA GLU A 87 2.46 9.13 -0.12
C GLU A 87 1.29 8.79 0.82
N ILE A 88 1.46 7.78 1.68
CA ILE A 88 0.46 7.42 2.71
C ILE A 88 0.25 8.60 3.66
N ALA A 89 1.32 9.24 4.12
CA ALA A 89 1.23 10.38 5.03
C ALA A 89 0.43 11.53 4.40
N GLU A 90 0.71 11.85 3.14
CA GLU A 90 -0.03 12.86 2.36
C GLU A 90 -1.52 12.48 2.20
N LEU A 91 -1.82 11.25 1.76
CA LEU A 91 -3.18 10.76 1.51
C LEU A 91 -4.02 10.57 2.77
N THR A 92 -3.38 10.48 3.94
CA THR A 92 -4.06 10.29 5.24
C THR A 92 -3.97 11.53 6.13
N TYR A 93 -3.50 12.67 5.59
CA TYR A 93 -3.29 13.91 6.32
C TYR A 93 -2.55 13.70 7.66
N SER A 94 -1.55 12.83 7.63
CA SER A 94 -0.76 12.41 8.78
C SER A 94 0.71 12.77 8.58
N THR A 95 1.50 12.77 9.66
CA THR A 95 2.95 12.91 9.53
C THR A 95 3.59 11.58 9.14
N VAL A 96 4.72 11.63 8.44
CA VAL A 96 5.51 10.42 8.10
C VAL A 96 5.80 9.59 9.36
N ARG A 97 6.19 10.25 10.47
CA ARG A 97 6.45 9.57 11.76
C ARG A 97 5.21 8.88 12.33
N ALA A 98 4.03 9.49 12.20
CA ALA A 98 2.78 8.87 12.66
C ALA A 98 2.46 7.62 11.84
N VAL A 99 2.67 7.65 10.51
CA VAL A 99 2.51 6.49 9.64
C VAL A 99 3.53 5.40 9.98
N GLU A 100 4.81 5.74 10.18
CA GLU A 100 5.84 4.78 10.61
C GLU A 100 5.48 4.10 11.94
N SER A 101 4.99 4.87 12.91
CA SER A 101 4.55 4.34 14.20
C SER A 101 3.37 3.37 14.05
N ARG A 102 2.40 3.69 13.18
CA ARG A 102 1.28 2.80 12.83
C ARG A 102 1.77 1.53 12.14
N LYS A 103 2.64 1.65 11.14
CA LYS A 103 3.26 0.51 10.45
C LYS A 103 4.03 -0.39 11.41
N TYR A 104 4.74 0.18 12.38
CA TYR A 104 5.41 -0.59 13.43
C TYR A 104 4.41 -1.40 14.27
N ARG A 105 3.31 -0.77 14.72
CA ARG A 105 2.27 -1.50 15.46
C ARG A 105 1.62 -2.59 14.63
N ILE A 106 1.28 -2.29 13.37
CA ILE A 106 0.73 -3.28 12.42
C ILE A 106 1.68 -4.45 12.28
N ARG A 107 2.98 -4.21 12.00
CA ARG A 107 4.02 -5.25 11.94
C ARG A 107 4.02 -6.15 13.17
N LYS A 108 3.97 -5.56 14.38
CA LYS A 108 3.96 -6.33 15.63
C LYS A 108 2.70 -7.17 15.79
N LYS A 109 1.53 -6.66 15.38
CA LYS A 109 0.26 -7.40 15.43
C LYS A 109 0.27 -8.64 14.53
N ILE A 110 0.84 -8.52 13.33
CA ILE A 110 0.86 -9.61 12.33
C ILE A 110 2.14 -10.46 12.35
N GLY A 111 3.05 -10.21 13.30
CA GLY A 111 4.25 -11.02 13.47
C GLY A 111 5.29 -10.93 12.34
N VAL A 112 5.30 -9.86 11.54
CA VAL A 112 6.26 -9.73 10.44
C VAL A 112 7.64 -9.33 10.98
N GLU A 113 8.67 -10.07 10.56
CA GLU A 113 10.05 -9.82 10.99
C GLU A 113 10.58 -8.45 10.54
N SER A 114 11.53 -7.89 11.30
CA SER A 114 12.06 -6.55 11.04
C SER A 114 12.82 -6.43 9.73
N HIS A 115 13.42 -7.52 9.26
CA HIS A 115 14.17 -7.57 8.01
C HIS A 115 13.25 -7.61 6.76
N ILE A 116 11.95 -7.87 6.95
CA ILE A 116 10.95 -7.92 5.89
C ILE A 116 10.34 -6.51 5.70
N ASP A 117 10.31 -6.06 4.45
CA ASP A 117 9.61 -4.84 4.06
C ASP A 117 8.09 -5.07 4.20
N LEU A 118 7.46 -4.29 5.08
CA LEU A 118 6.04 -4.44 5.39
C LEU A 118 5.14 -4.09 4.18
N ASN A 119 5.52 -3.14 3.33
CA ASN A 119 4.74 -2.84 2.13
C ASN A 119 4.78 -4.05 1.18
N LEU A 120 5.96 -4.62 0.94
CA LEU A 120 6.09 -5.79 0.08
C LEU A 120 5.32 -6.98 0.65
N TYR A 121 5.37 -7.20 1.96
CA TYR A 121 4.54 -8.21 2.62
C TYR A 121 3.05 -7.98 2.33
N MET A 122 2.55 -6.75 2.47
CA MET A 122 1.15 -6.42 2.21
C MET A 122 0.76 -6.64 0.75
N VAL A 123 1.62 -6.26 -0.20
CA VAL A 123 1.42 -6.53 -1.64
C VAL A 123 1.33 -8.03 -1.92
N GLN A 124 2.06 -8.85 -1.17
CA GLN A 124 2.15 -10.29 -1.36
C GLN A 124 1.18 -11.12 -0.52
N LEU A 125 0.38 -10.49 0.35
CA LEU A 125 -0.44 -11.17 1.35
C LEU A 125 -1.45 -12.19 0.79
N ILE A 126 -1.79 -12.11 -0.50
CA ILE A 126 -2.77 -12.97 -1.20
C ILE A 126 -2.11 -13.75 -2.35
N LYS A 127 -0.77 -13.85 -2.42
CA LYS A 127 -0.08 -14.54 -3.53
C LYS A 127 -0.21 -16.07 -3.52
N GLU A 128 -1.06 -16.69 -2.70
CA GLU A 128 -1.15 -18.14 -2.60
C GLU A 128 -2.22 -18.81 -3.50
N ASP A 129 -3.03 -18.08 -4.27
CA ASP A 129 -4.14 -18.68 -5.05
C ASP A 129 -4.18 -18.32 -6.55
N TYR A 130 -3.07 -18.50 -7.28
CA TYR A 130 -3.09 -18.65 -8.75
C TYR A 130 -1.98 -19.58 -9.25
#